data_AF-A0A819Z583-F1
#
_entry.id   AF-A0A819Z583-F1
#
_cell.length_a   1.000
_cell.length_b   1.000
_cell.length_c   1.000
_cell.angle_alpha   90.00
_cell.angle_beta   90.00
_cell.angle_gamma   90.00
#
_symmetry.space_group_name_H-M   'P 1'
#
loop_
_entity.id
_entity.type
_entity.pdbx_description
1 polymer ?
#
loop_
_entity_poly.entity_id
_entity_poly.type
_entity_poly.pdbx_seq_one_letter_code
_entity_poly.pdbx_strand_id
1 'polypeptide(L)'
;MLRKCIVLHRKRVTWILTIISSSAMIFSFFFITDPKAQIQSIVLTKQRSLLERNNERLVLLNRKYGTLLNLTEFITNSSAEKAMIYSCKSFCGGWGDRLRGITSVYILALLTHRRFMIDMNYPCPIAQALEPNLVNWTYIQHTSPKNRTRLSINTVPSWPATARTIMANTVKSEDFVKQWSAYDEVWISTNSDYMTPALHNPYLSSRTRTLLGRFPLTQVKMQTLFALLFEFL
;
A
#
# COMPACT_ATOMS: atom_id res chain seq x y z
N MET A 1 -18.37 5.58 -5.20
CA MET A 1 -17.53 4.46 -5.70
C MET A 1 -16.34 4.85 -6.59
N LEU A 2 -15.93 6.13 -6.61
CA LEU A 2 -14.55 6.58 -6.27
C LEU A 2 -14.50 8.12 -6.10
N ARG A 3 -15.59 8.88 -6.26
CA ARG A 3 -15.61 9.89 -7.36
C ARG A 3 -14.98 9.33 -8.67
N LYS A 4 -15.16 8.03 -8.90
CA LYS A 4 -14.75 7.09 -9.96
C LYS A 4 -13.28 6.80 -10.35
N CYS A 5 -12.28 7.67 -10.09
CA CYS A 5 -10.92 7.33 -9.53
C CYS A 5 -10.31 8.56 -8.79
N ILE A 6 -11.15 9.44 -8.23
CA ILE A 6 -10.92 10.88 -7.95
C ILE A 6 -11.13 11.76 -9.22
N VAL A 7 -12.38 11.85 -9.67
CA VAL A 7 -13.01 12.73 -10.68
C VAL A 7 -12.45 12.66 -12.11
N LEU A 8 -13.13 11.91 -13.00
CA LEU A 8 -13.22 12.30 -14.42
C LEU A 8 -13.84 13.71 -14.48
N HIS A 9 -13.01 14.70 -14.79
CA HIS A 9 -13.32 16.07 -15.23
C HIS A 9 -14.60 16.73 -14.68
N ARG A 10 -14.42 17.67 -13.74
CA ARG A 10 -15.14 18.95 -13.58
C ARG A 10 -16.35 19.11 -14.54
N LYS A 11 -17.55 18.77 -14.08
CA LYS A 11 -18.79 19.01 -14.84
C LYS A 11 -18.92 20.52 -15.12
N ARG A 12 -19.02 20.85 -16.42
CA ARG A 12 -19.34 22.18 -16.95
C ARG A 12 -20.60 22.69 -16.27
N VAL A 13 -20.49 23.86 -15.65
CA VAL A 13 -21.63 24.67 -15.27
C VAL A 13 -22.09 25.37 -16.54
N THR A 14 -23.19 24.88 -17.12
CA THR A 14 -23.92 25.57 -18.18
C THR A 14 -24.85 26.57 -17.49
N TRP A 15 -24.48 27.85 -17.50
CA TRP A 15 -25.45 28.93 -17.35
C TRP A 15 -25.58 29.60 -18.71
N ILE A 16 -26.77 29.43 -19.30
CA ILE A 16 -27.28 30.25 -20.38
C ILE A 16 -27.64 31.58 -19.75
N LEU A 17 -26.98 32.67 -20.18
CA LEU A 17 -27.53 34.02 -20.10
C LEU A 17 -27.26 34.70 -21.44
N THR A 18 -28.32 34.74 -22.24
CA THR A 18 -28.57 35.72 -23.29
C THR A 18 -28.42 37.12 -22.72
N ILE A 19 -27.64 37.98 -23.37
CA ILE A 19 -27.95 39.39 -23.67
C ILE A 19 -27.01 39.81 -24.80
N ILE A 20 -27.60 40.11 -25.96
CA ILE A 20 -26.97 40.87 -27.03
C ILE A 20 -27.30 42.33 -26.73
N SER A 21 -26.30 43.18 -26.54
CA SER A 21 -26.42 44.64 -26.68
C SER A 21 -25.04 45.29 -26.71
N SER A 22 -24.62 45.61 -27.92
CA SER A 22 -23.97 46.84 -28.38
C SER A 22 -23.03 47.62 -27.44
N SER A 23 -21.80 47.82 -27.97
CA SER A 23 -21.04 49.10 -27.98
C SER A 23 -19.70 49.14 -27.22
N ALA A 24 -18.66 49.38 -28.04
CA ALA A 24 -17.48 50.21 -27.83
C ALA A 24 -16.35 49.81 -26.86
N MET A 25 -15.15 49.76 -27.45
CA MET A 25 -13.80 50.12 -26.98
C MET A 25 -13.48 50.07 -25.47
N ILE A 26 -12.35 49.45 -25.13
CA ILE A 26 -11.14 50.15 -24.64
C ILE A 26 -10.01 49.13 -24.43
N PHE A 27 -8.82 49.50 -24.91
CA PHE A 27 -7.54 48.86 -24.67
C PHE A 27 -7.26 48.69 -23.17
N SER A 28 -6.90 47.48 -22.75
CA SER A 28 -6.08 47.26 -21.56
C SER A 28 -5.41 45.88 -21.69
N PHE A 29 -4.16 45.88 -22.17
CA PHE A 29 -3.25 44.74 -22.04
C PHE A 29 -2.89 44.57 -20.55
N PHE A 30 -3.81 44.01 -19.77
CA PHE A 30 -3.45 43.32 -18.55
C PHE A 30 -3.20 41.87 -18.94
N PHE A 31 -1.92 41.47 -18.97
CA PHE A 31 -1.55 40.07 -18.82
C PHE A 31 -2.09 39.62 -17.44
N ILE A 32 -3.34 39.18 -17.40
CA ILE A 32 -3.86 38.38 -16.30
C ILE A 32 -3.13 37.05 -16.44
N THR A 33 -2.00 36.93 -15.78
CA THR A 33 -1.39 35.63 -15.50
C THR A 33 -2.46 34.81 -14.78
N ASP A 34 -2.93 33.74 -15.44
CA ASP A 34 -3.96 32.89 -14.85
C ASP A 34 -3.46 32.38 -13.49
N PRO A 35 -4.11 32.76 -12.37
CA PRO A 35 -3.69 32.31 -11.04
C PRO A 35 -3.64 30.79 -10.94
N LYS A 36 -4.45 30.07 -11.74
CA LYS A 36 -4.42 28.61 -11.82
C LYS A 36 -3.15 28.10 -12.50
N ALA A 37 -2.67 28.75 -13.55
CA ALA A 37 -1.42 28.38 -14.21
C ALA A 37 -0.22 28.59 -13.28
N GLN A 38 -0.25 29.64 -12.46
CA GLN A 38 0.80 29.95 -11.48
C GLN A 38 0.74 29.02 -10.26
N ILE A 39 -0.45 28.69 -9.75
CA ILE A 39 -0.61 27.69 -8.68
C ILE A 39 -0.22 26.29 -9.18
N GLN A 40 -0.58 25.94 -10.41
CA GLN A 40 -0.27 24.64 -11.00
C GLN A 40 1.25 24.52 -11.27
N SER A 41 1.92 25.60 -11.68
CA SER A 41 3.38 25.61 -11.81
C SER A 41 4.09 25.56 -10.46
N ILE A 42 3.59 26.21 -9.40
CA ILE A 42 4.11 26.11 -8.01
C ILE A 42 3.92 24.69 -7.43
N VAL A 43 2.79 24.05 -7.73
CA VAL A 43 2.50 22.66 -7.32
C VAL A 43 3.39 21.67 -8.07
N LEU A 44 3.68 21.91 -9.35
CA LEU A 44 4.59 21.09 -10.17
C LEU A 44 6.07 21.33 -9.84
N THR A 45 6.47 22.54 -9.41
CA THR A 45 7.88 22.85 -9.07
C THR A 45 8.30 22.37 -7.68
N LYS A 46 7.37 21.95 -6.82
CA LYS A 46 7.68 21.40 -5.49
C LYS A 46 7.38 19.90 -5.39
N GLN A 47 7.48 19.18 -6.49
CA GLN A 47 7.39 17.71 -6.46
C GLN A 47 8.78 17.16 -6.11
N ARG A 48 9.09 17.11 -4.81
CA ARG A 48 10.33 16.50 -4.28
C ARG A 48 10.51 15.09 -4.83
N SER A 49 11.76 14.70 -5.07
CA SER A 49 12.05 13.33 -5.49
C SER A 49 11.57 12.33 -4.43
N LEU A 50 11.16 11.13 -4.85
CA LEU A 50 10.74 10.07 -3.91
C LEU A 50 11.82 9.83 -2.85
N LEU A 51 13.09 9.83 -3.27
CA LEU A 51 14.25 9.64 -2.40
C LEU A 51 14.35 10.73 -1.31
N GLU A 52 14.17 12.00 -1.65
CA GLU A 52 14.17 13.10 -0.68
C GLU A 52 13.04 12.96 0.34
N ARG A 53 11.82 12.67 -0.12
CA ARG A 53 10.66 12.46 0.77
C ARG A 53 10.92 11.29 1.74
N ASN A 54 11.47 10.20 1.22
CA ASN A 54 11.81 9.01 2.00
C ASN A 54 12.86 9.31 3.07
N ASN A 55 13.93 10.02 2.70
CA ASN A 55 15.01 10.38 3.63
C ASN A 55 14.50 11.22 4.80
N GLU A 56 13.73 12.28 4.54
CA GLU A 56 13.17 13.13 5.60
C GLU A 56 12.19 12.36 6.49
N ARG A 57 11.34 11.53 5.90
CA ARG A 57 10.34 10.76 6.66
C ARG A 57 10.98 9.69 7.53
N LEU A 58 12.04 9.05 7.05
CA LEU A 58 12.81 8.10 7.83
C LEU A 58 13.45 8.75 9.07
N VAL A 59 13.91 10.00 8.97
CA VAL A 59 14.41 10.76 10.13
C VAL A 59 13.30 10.99 11.17
N LEU A 60 12.10 11.37 10.71
CA LEU A 60 10.94 11.57 11.59
C LEU A 60 10.51 10.27 12.28
N LEU A 61 10.45 9.16 11.54
CA LEU A 61 10.10 7.84 12.08
C LEU A 61 11.16 7.35 13.06
N ASN A 62 12.46 7.54 12.78
CA ASN A 62 13.53 7.21 13.73
C ASN A 62 13.39 8.00 15.03
N ARG A 63 13.11 9.31 14.95
CA ARG A 63 12.88 10.12 16.15
C ARG A 63 11.69 9.62 16.96
N LYS A 64 10.61 9.20 16.30
CA LYS A 64 9.36 8.81 16.96
C LYS A 64 9.37 7.37 17.47
N TYR A 65 10.00 6.45 16.74
CA TYR A 65 9.87 5.01 16.95
C TYR A 65 11.20 4.24 16.99
N GLY A 66 12.34 4.84 16.67
CA GLY A 66 13.62 4.13 16.51
C GLY A 66 14.16 3.51 17.80
N THR A 67 13.70 3.96 18.98
CA THR A 67 14.02 3.32 20.27
C THR A 67 13.14 2.12 20.57
N LEU A 68 11.99 2.01 19.90
CA LEU A 68 10.99 0.97 20.10
C LEU A 68 11.07 -0.11 19.02
N LEU A 69 11.19 0.27 17.75
CA LEU A 69 11.13 -0.63 16.60
C LEU A 69 12.49 -0.78 15.94
N ASN A 70 12.71 -1.91 15.28
CA ASN A 70 13.80 -2.05 14.35
C ASN A 70 13.37 -1.55 12.96
N LEU A 71 13.45 -0.24 12.74
CA LEU A 71 12.96 0.39 11.51
C LEU A 71 13.66 -0.12 10.24
N THR A 72 14.90 -0.60 10.36
CA THR A 72 15.65 -1.19 9.25
C THR A 72 14.94 -2.43 8.72
N GLU A 73 14.48 -3.32 9.59
CA GLU A 73 13.79 -4.57 9.20
C GLU A 73 12.51 -4.32 8.39
N PHE A 74 11.83 -3.20 8.63
CA PHE A 74 10.66 -2.82 7.85
C PHE A 74 11.03 -2.40 6.41
N ILE A 75 12.21 -1.85 6.20
CA ILE A 75 12.62 -1.27 4.91
C ILE A 75 13.43 -2.30 4.10
N THR A 76 14.21 -3.16 4.76
CA THR A 76 15.15 -4.09 4.13
C THR A 76 14.48 -5.38 3.69
N ASN A 77 13.68 -5.33 2.62
CA ASN A 77 13.25 -6.55 1.90
C ASN A 77 13.12 -6.34 0.38
N SER A 78 13.51 -5.17 -0.13
CA SER A 78 13.42 -4.85 -1.56
C SER A 78 14.37 -5.68 -2.45
N SER A 79 15.40 -6.30 -1.88
CA SER A 79 16.39 -7.11 -2.60
C SER A 79 16.15 -8.62 -2.52
N ALA A 80 15.21 -9.10 -1.72
CA ALA A 80 14.93 -10.53 -1.59
C ALA A 80 14.55 -11.16 -2.94
N GLU A 81 15.02 -12.39 -3.19
CA GLU A 81 14.77 -13.15 -4.42
C GLU A 81 13.33 -13.67 -4.51
N LYS A 82 12.77 -14.05 -3.35
CA LYS A 82 11.41 -14.55 -3.21
C LYS A 82 10.45 -13.42 -2.90
N ALA A 83 9.23 -13.53 -3.42
CA ALA A 83 8.23 -12.48 -3.37
C ALA A 83 6.98 -12.88 -2.57
N MET A 84 6.37 -11.88 -1.95
CA MET A 84 5.06 -11.93 -1.31
C MET A 84 4.20 -10.83 -1.94
N ILE A 85 3.13 -11.21 -2.62
CA ILE A 85 2.34 -10.31 -3.46
C ILE A 85 0.94 -10.19 -2.86
N TYR A 86 0.55 -8.98 -2.46
CA TYR A 86 -0.87 -8.68 -2.26
C TYR A 86 -1.56 -8.59 -3.61
N SER A 87 -2.57 -9.42 -3.85
CA SER A 87 -3.27 -9.46 -5.14
C SER A 87 -4.74 -9.05 -4.99
N CYS A 88 -5.18 -8.10 -5.81
CA CYS A 88 -6.58 -7.73 -5.93
C CYS A 88 -6.97 -7.44 -7.38
N LYS A 89 -7.49 -8.48 -8.04
CA LYS A 89 -7.94 -8.48 -9.45
C LYS A 89 -9.46 -8.44 -9.62
N SER A 90 -10.19 -8.66 -8.55
CA SER A 90 -11.65 -8.65 -8.49
C SER A 90 -12.09 -7.97 -7.20
N PHE A 91 -13.34 -8.13 -6.80
CA PHE A 91 -13.87 -7.47 -5.61
C PHE A 91 -13.17 -7.94 -4.33
N CYS A 92 -12.28 -7.11 -3.75
CA CYS A 92 -11.62 -7.34 -2.46
C CYS A 92 -12.16 -6.45 -1.32
N GLY A 93 -13.44 -6.06 -1.39
CA GLY A 93 -14.04 -5.13 -0.43
C GLY A 93 -13.73 -3.66 -0.70
N GLY A 94 -13.97 -2.82 0.32
CA GLY A 94 -13.73 -1.37 0.29
C GLY A 94 -12.26 -0.98 0.45
N TRP A 95 -11.96 0.32 0.48
CA TRP A 95 -10.57 0.78 0.66
C TRP A 95 -9.98 0.38 2.02
N GLY A 96 -10.75 0.48 3.11
CA GLY A 96 -10.30 0.02 4.43
C GLY A 96 -9.98 -1.48 4.47
N ASP A 97 -10.78 -2.29 3.77
CA ASP A 97 -10.57 -3.73 3.63
C ASP A 97 -9.27 -4.05 2.87
N ARG A 98 -9.01 -3.31 1.79
CA ARG A 98 -7.77 -3.48 1.01
C ARG A 98 -6.55 -3.05 1.78
N LEU A 99 -6.59 -1.88 2.43
CA LEU A 99 -5.49 -1.42 3.26
C LEU A 99 -5.20 -2.41 4.40
N ARG A 100 -6.24 -3.02 4.97
CA ARG A 100 -6.08 -4.11 5.94
C ARG A 100 -5.37 -5.33 5.35
N GLY A 101 -5.78 -5.75 4.16
CA GLY A 101 -5.13 -6.86 3.46
C GLY A 101 -3.69 -6.56 3.07
N ILE A 102 -3.42 -5.37 2.54
CA ILE A 102 -2.08 -4.89 2.14
C ILE A 102 -1.11 -4.95 3.32
N THR A 103 -1.47 -4.33 4.45
CA THR A 103 -0.62 -4.30 5.65
C THR A 103 -0.44 -5.68 6.27
N SER A 104 -1.47 -6.54 6.21
CA SER A 104 -1.35 -7.95 6.61
C SER A 104 -0.33 -8.71 5.77
N VAL A 105 -0.43 -8.61 4.45
CA VAL A 105 0.49 -9.30 3.53
C VAL A 105 1.91 -8.72 3.62
N TYR A 106 2.04 -7.42 3.86
CA TYR A 106 3.35 -6.80 4.10
C TYR A 106 4.05 -7.38 5.34
N ILE A 107 3.35 -7.54 6.47
CA ILE A 107 3.94 -8.17 7.66
C ILE A 107 4.31 -9.63 7.39
N LEU A 108 3.46 -10.38 6.68
CA LEU A 108 3.81 -11.75 6.27
C LEU A 108 5.07 -11.77 5.40
N ALA A 109 5.25 -10.78 4.53
CA ALA A 109 6.46 -10.64 3.72
C ALA A 109 7.71 -10.43 4.60
N LEU A 110 7.65 -9.53 5.59
CA LEU A 110 8.76 -9.30 6.53
C LEU A 110 9.11 -10.58 7.31
N LEU A 111 8.09 -11.23 7.88
CA LEU A 111 8.27 -12.45 8.68
C LEU A 111 8.83 -13.62 7.85
N THR A 112 8.58 -13.66 6.54
CA THR A 112 9.08 -14.68 5.61
C THR A 112 10.34 -14.27 4.86
N HIS A 113 10.84 -13.05 5.06
CA HIS A 113 12.00 -12.46 4.36
C HIS A 113 11.79 -12.44 2.84
N ARG A 114 10.60 -12.01 2.43
CA ARG A 114 10.19 -11.90 1.03
C ARG A 114 10.03 -10.44 0.65
N ARG A 115 10.32 -10.16 -0.62
CA ARG A 115 10.03 -8.87 -1.24
C ARG A 115 8.54 -8.65 -1.29
N PHE A 116 8.06 -7.58 -0.69
CA PHE A 116 6.65 -7.21 -0.73
C PHE A 116 6.31 -6.47 -2.02
N MET A 117 5.22 -6.86 -2.68
CA MET A 117 4.68 -6.19 -3.86
C MET A 117 3.15 -6.11 -3.80
N ILE A 118 2.58 -5.13 -4.50
CA ILE A 118 1.13 -4.94 -4.62
C ILE A 118 0.72 -5.07 -6.08
N ASP A 119 -0.04 -6.11 -6.38
CA ASP A 119 -0.70 -6.29 -7.67
C ASP A 119 -2.22 -6.07 -7.55
N MET A 120 -2.62 -4.81 -7.59
CA MET A 120 -4.01 -4.38 -7.49
C MET A 120 -4.40 -3.50 -8.67
N ASN A 121 -5.32 -3.99 -9.50
CA ASN A 121 -5.88 -3.26 -10.64
C ASN A 121 -7.40 -3.09 -10.58
N TYR A 122 -8.06 -3.64 -9.54
CA TYR A 122 -9.50 -3.51 -9.34
C TYR A 122 -9.83 -2.64 -8.11
N PRO A 123 -10.80 -1.70 -8.21
CA PRO A 123 -11.52 -1.25 -9.40
C PRO A 123 -10.68 -0.29 -10.25
N CYS A 124 -9.54 0.19 -9.72
CA CYS A 124 -8.49 0.83 -10.51
C CYS A 124 -7.10 0.55 -9.91
N PRO A 125 -6.03 0.79 -10.69
CA PRO A 125 -4.66 0.59 -10.23
C PRO A 125 -4.36 1.32 -8.92
N ILE A 126 -3.68 0.64 -7.99
CA ILE A 126 -3.26 1.23 -6.69
C ILE A 126 -2.44 2.51 -6.87
N ALA A 127 -1.64 2.58 -7.95
CA ALA A 127 -0.80 3.72 -8.29
C ALA A 127 -1.58 5.03 -8.54
N GLN A 128 -2.90 4.96 -8.74
CA GLN A 128 -3.74 6.16 -8.85
C GLN A 128 -4.14 6.74 -7.48
N ALA A 129 -3.97 5.98 -6.40
CA ALA A 129 -4.36 6.36 -5.05
C ALA A 129 -3.16 6.53 -4.10
N LEU A 130 -2.14 5.69 -4.26
CA LEU A 130 -0.93 5.68 -3.43
C LEU A 130 0.31 5.63 -4.32
N GLU A 131 1.37 6.29 -3.88
CA GLU A 131 2.72 6.13 -4.41
C GLU A 131 3.54 5.35 -3.39
N PRO A 132 4.53 4.54 -3.83
CA PRO A 132 5.48 3.94 -2.90
C PRO A 132 6.20 4.98 -2.06
N ASN A 133 6.50 4.64 -0.82
CA ASN A 133 7.26 5.45 0.12
C ASN A 133 8.59 4.75 0.47
N LEU A 134 8.81 4.39 1.74
CA LEU A 134 10.04 3.73 2.18
C LEU A 134 10.21 2.33 1.60
N VAL A 135 9.09 1.64 1.35
CA VAL A 135 9.06 0.33 0.71
C VAL A 135 8.60 0.49 -0.73
N ASN A 136 9.47 0.14 -1.68
CA ASN A 136 9.06 0.05 -3.07
C ASN A 136 8.23 -1.22 -3.30
N TRP A 137 6.91 -1.10 -3.25
CA TRP A 137 5.97 -2.20 -3.47
C TRP A 137 5.47 -2.32 -4.91
N THR A 138 6.04 -1.56 -5.84
CA THR A 138 5.63 -1.58 -7.26
C THR A 138 5.72 -3.00 -7.79
N TYR A 139 4.60 -3.53 -8.29
CA TYR A 139 4.60 -4.85 -8.91
C TYR A 139 5.37 -4.81 -10.22
N ILE A 140 6.44 -5.60 -10.28
CA ILE A 140 7.19 -5.83 -11.50
C ILE A 140 6.74 -7.19 -12.02
N GLN A 141 5.97 -7.17 -13.10
CA GLN A 141 5.67 -8.40 -13.81
C GLN A 141 6.99 -8.90 -14.41
N HIS A 142 7.58 -9.91 -13.79
CA HIS A 142 8.71 -10.58 -14.39
C HIS A 142 8.25 -11.17 -15.73
N THR A 143 8.98 -10.88 -16.80
CA THR A 143 9.01 -11.72 -18.00
C THR A 143 9.65 -13.04 -17.57
N SER A 144 8.90 -13.87 -16.85
CA SER A 144 9.44 -14.98 -16.09
C SER A 144 10.28 -15.92 -16.97
N PRO A 145 11.43 -16.40 -16.49
CA PRO A 145 11.90 -17.73 -16.87
C PRO A 145 10.75 -18.70 -16.56
N LYS A 146 10.45 -19.64 -17.48
CA LYS A 146 9.26 -20.53 -17.45
C LYS A 146 9.02 -21.36 -16.17
N ASN A 147 9.85 -21.24 -15.12
CA ASN A 147 9.95 -22.19 -14.01
C ASN A 147 9.78 -21.61 -12.58
N ARG A 148 9.36 -20.35 -12.38
CA ARG A 148 9.11 -19.84 -11.00
C ARG A 148 7.88 -20.51 -10.38
N THR A 149 8.02 -21.00 -9.15
CA THR A 149 6.96 -21.68 -8.42
C THR A 149 6.03 -20.68 -7.72
N ARG A 150 4.72 -20.95 -7.73
CA ARG A 150 3.70 -20.05 -7.19
C ARG A 150 2.75 -20.76 -6.22
N LEU A 151 2.51 -20.13 -5.07
CA LEU A 151 1.40 -20.41 -4.17
C LEU A 151 0.37 -19.29 -4.27
N SER A 152 -0.90 -19.64 -4.52
CA SER A 152 -2.00 -18.68 -4.60
C SER A 152 -3.00 -18.93 -3.47
N ILE A 153 -3.20 -17.92 -2.61
CA ILE A 153 -4.10 -17.96 -1.46
C ILE A 153 -5.17 -16.90 -1.66
N ASN A 154 -6.43 -17.31 -1.82
CA ASN A 154 -7.54 -16.39 -1.96
C ASN A 154 -8.55 -16.59 -0.82
N THR A 155 -8.64 -15.60 0.08
CA THR A 155 -9.54 -15.60 1.24
C THR A 155 -10.60 -14.50 1.19
N VAL A 156 -10.74 -13.85 0.03
CA VAL A 156 -11.73 -12.80 -0.23
C VAL A 156 -13.15 -13.36 -0.38
N PRO A 157 -13.41 -14.47 -1.09
CA PRO A 157 -14.75 -15.01 -1.22
C PRO A 157 -15.41 -15.19 0.15
N SER A 158 -16.62 -14.67 0.29
CA SER A 158 -17.43 -14.77 1.50
C SER A 158 -17.78 -16.21 1.84
N TRP A 159 -17.73 -17.09 0.84
CA TRP A 159 -18.19 -18.46 0.94
C TRP A 159 -17.41 -19.41 0.00
N PRO A 160 -17.04 -20.61 0.48
CA PRO A 160 -17.09 -21.02 1.89
C PRO A 160 -16.00 -20.33 2.73
N ALA A 161 -16.30 -20.03 4.00
CA ALA A 161 -15.35 -19.41 4.95
C ALA A 161 -14.13 -20.30 5.30
N THR A 162 -14.02 -21.47 4.67
CA THR A 162 -12.96 -22.46 4.89
C THR A 162 -11.59 -21.88 4.56
N ALA A 163 -11.42 -21.20 3.42
CA ALA A 163 -10.11 -20.64 3.04
C ALA A 163 -9.62 -19.59 4.04
N ARG A 164 -10.51 -18.72 4.53
CA ARG A 164 -10.17 -17.72 5.56
C ARG A 164 -9.80 -18.38 6.88
N THR A 165 -10.53 -19.42 7.28
CA THR A 165 -10.29 -20.16 8.53
C THR A 165 -8.98 -20.93 8.47
N ILE A 166 -8.72 -21.62 7.37
CA ILE A 166 -7.46 -22.34 7.12
C ILE A 166 -6.29 -21.36 7.18
N MET A 167 -6.36 -20.26 6.42
CA MET A 167 -5.30 -19.25 6.44
C MET A 167 -5.09 -18.67 7.85
N ALA A 168 -6.17 -18.33 8.57
CA ALA A 168 -6.08 -17.81 9.93
C ALA A 168 -5.41 -18.80 10.91
N ASN A 169 -5.73 -20.09 10.80
CA ASN A 169 -5.11 -21.14 11.61
C ASN A 169 -3.64 -21.33 11.23
N THR A 170 -3.32 -21.41 9.94
CA THR A 170 -1.94 -21.53 9.44
C THR A 170 -1.07 -20.37 9.93
N VAL A 171 -1.50 -19.12 9.77
CA VAL A 171 -0.70 -17.97 10.23
C VAL A 171 -0.61 -17.85 11.74
N LYS A 172 -1.60 -18.36 12.49
CA LYS A 172 -1.63 -18.29 13.95
C LYS A 172 -0.78 -19.37 14.63
N SER A 173 -0.83 -20.61 14.13
CA SER A 173 -0.34 -21.78 14.87
C SER A 173 0.57 -22.72 14.10
N GLU A 174 0.85 -22.48 12.82
CA GLU A 174 1.72 -23.33 12.02
C GLU A 174 3.01 -22.61 11.61
N ASP A 175 4.05 -23.39 11.28
CA ASP A 175 5.28 -22.88 10.67
C ASP A 175 5.09 -22.63 9.17
N PHE A 176 4.31 -21.60 8.85
CA PHE A 176 4.03 -21.24 7.47
C PHE A 176 5.26 -20.72 6.72
N VAL A 177 6.29 -20.25 7.44
CA VAL A 177 7.58 -19.88 6.83
C VAL A 177 8.22 -21.10 6.20
N LYS A 178 8.26 -22.23 6.92
CA LYS A 178 8.73 -23.51 6.37
C LYS A 178 7.81 -24.02 5.25
N GLN A 179 6.49 -24.00 5.44
CA GLN A 179 5.56 -24.51 4.42
C GLN A 179 5.65 -23.73 3.10
N TRP A 180 5.75 -22.41 3.16
CA TRP A 180 5.79 -21.58 1.97
C TRP A 180 7.19 -21.46 1.38
N SER A 181 8.21 -22.02 2.03
CA SER A 181 9.61 -21.88 1.61
C SER A 181 9.89 -22.47 0.23
N ALA A 182 9.11 -23.46 -0.22
CA ALA A 182 9.22 -24.07 -1.55
C ALA A 182 8.77 -23.16 -2.71
N TYR A 183 8.06 -22.06 -2.44
CA TYR A 183 7.50 -21.19 -3.47
C TYR A 183 8.30 -19.92 -3.67
N ASP A 184 8.59 -19.58 -4.92
CA ASP A 184 9.25 -18.33 -5.29
C ASP A 184 8.33 -17.12 -5.10
N GLU A 185 7.05 -17.32 -5.40
CA GLU A 185 6.00 -16.30 -5.27
C GLU A 185 4.84 -16.81 -4.43
N VAL A 186 4.46 -16.04 -3.41
CA VAL A 186 3.24 -16.26 -2.64
C VAL A 186 2.28 -15.11 -2.92
N TRP A 187 1.16 -15.42 -3.57
CA TRP A 187 0.13 -14.48 -3.96
C TRP A 187 -1.04 -14.57 -2.98
N ILE A 188 -1.37 -13.47 -2.31
CA ILE A 188 -2.41 -13.44 -1.29
C ILE A 188 -3.48 -12.41 -1.66
N SER A 189 -4.70 -12.87 -1.90
CA SER A 189 -5.89 -12.05 -1.98
C SER A 189 -6.65 -12.14 -0.66
N THR A 190 -6.70 -11.03 0.08
CA THR A 190 -7.38 -10.97 1.38
C THR A 190 -7.90 -9.57 1.70
N ASN A 191 -8.93 -9.52 2.53
CA ASN A 191 -9.42 -8.33 3.23
C ASN A 191 -9.39 -8.51 4.76
N SER A 192 -8.74 -9.56 5.25
CA SER A 192 -8.71 -9.95 6.66
C SER A 192 -7.40 -9.51 7.32
N ASP A 193 -7.41 -9.36 8.64
CA ASP A 193 -6.21 -9.13 9.44
C ASP A 193 -5.48 -10.46 9.67
N TYR A 194 -4.34 -10.63 9.00
CA TYR A 194 -3.40 -11.73 9.27
C TYR A 194 -2.11 -11.25 9.94
N MET A 195 -1.92 -9.94 10.09
CA MET A 195 -0.77 -9.39 10.81
C MET A 195 -0.82 -9.79 12.29
N THR A 196 -1.94 -9.50 12.95
CA THR A 196 -2.07 -9.75 14.40
C THR A 196 -1.81 -11.22 14.75
N PRO A 197 -2.45 -12.21 14.11
CA PRO A 197 -2.17 -13.61 14.42
C PRO A 197 -0.75 -14.05 14.03
N ALA A 198 -0.17 -13.55 12.92
CA ALA A 198 1.19 -13.90 12.52
C ALA A 198 2.25 -13.39 13.50
N LEU A 199 2.10 -12.17 14.03
CA LEU A 199 3.03 -11.62 15.01
C LEU A 199 2.95 -12.36 16.36
N HIS A 200 1.82 -13.00 16.67
CA HIS A 200 1.65 -13.84 17.85
C HIS A 200 1.97 -15.33 17.62
N ASN A 201 2.40 -15.70 16.41
CA ASN A 201 2.70 -17.09 16.09
C ASN A 201 3.93 -17.58 16.89
N PRO A 202 3.82 -18.71 17.63
CA PRO A 202 4.92 -19.20 18.47
C PRO A 202 6.21 -19.53 17.69
N TYR A 203 6.08 -20.01 16.45
CA TYR A 203 7.22 -20.33 15.57
C TYR A 203 7.99 -19.08 15.12
N LEU A 204 7.37 -17.89 15.22
CA LEU A 204 7.94 -16.63 14.75
C LEU A 204 8.37 -15.70 15.88
N SER A 205 8.28 -16.13 17.14
CA SER A 205 8.55 -15.29 18.31
C SER A 205 9.90 -14.54 18.24
N SER A 206 10.98 -15.20 17.79
CA SER A 206 12.28 -14.55 17.60
C SER A 206 12.24 -13.48 16.50
N ARG A 207 11.67 -13.81 15.32
CA ARG A 207 11.54 -12.86 14.20
C ARG A 207 10.66 -11.66 14.56
N THR A 208 9.55 -11.91 15.25
CA THR A 208 8.66 -10.86 15.75
C THR A 208 9.40 -9.92 16.70
N ARG A 209 10.20 -10.44 17.64
CA ARG A 209 11.00 -9.59 18.55
C ARG A 209 12.05 -8.77 17.80
N THR A 210 12.70 -9.36 16.80
CA THR A 210 13.66 -8.62 15.96
C THR A 210 12.98 -7.47 15.21
N LEU A 211 11.82 -7.73 14.62
CA LEU A 211 11.04 -6.74 13.87
C LEU A 211 10.51 -5.63 14.78
N LEU A 212 9.85 -6.01 15.88
CA LEU A 212 9.16 -5.09 16.77
C LEU A 212 10.06 -4.47 17.84
N GLY A 213 11.31 -4.91 17.98
CA GLY A 213 12.25 -4.44 18.97
C GLY A 213 11.70 -4.55 20.41
N ARG A 214 11.50 -3.39 21.04
CA ARG A 214 10.96 -3.22 22.40
C ARG A 214 9.44 -3.00 22.43
N PHE A 215 8.77 -3.01 21.29
CA PHE A 215 7.32 -2.79 21.25
C PHE A 215 6.57 -3.97 21.92
N PRO A 216 5.68 -3.73 22.90
CA PRO A 216 5.01 -4.81 23.63
C PRO A 216 4.07 -5.64 22.74
N LEU A 217 4.27 -6.97 22.70
CA LEU A 217 3.43 -7.87 21.90
C LEU A 217 1.95 -7.79 22.28
N THR A 218 1.63 -7.58 23.55
CA THR A 218 0.23 -7.43 24.02
C THR A 218 -0.51 -6.23 23.42
N GLN A 219 0.23 -5.23 22.92
CA GLN A 219 -0.32 -4.03 22.27
C GLN A 219 -0.33 -4.14 20.74
N VAL A 220 0.24 -5.22 20.19
CA VAL A 220 0.28 -5.48 18.75
C VAL A 220 -1.12 -5.84 18.27
N LYS A 221 -1.76 -4.86 17.66
CA LYS A 221 -3.06 -5.00 17.01
C LYS A 221 -3.05 -4.21 15.72
N MET A 222 -3.96 -4.56 14.82
CA MET A 222 -4.23 -3.81 13.60
C MET A 222 -4.31 -2.31 13.84
N GLN A 223 -5.14 -1.90 14.79
CA GLN A 223 -5.42 -0.50 15.08
C GLN A 223 -4.18 0.27 15.53
N THR A 224 -3.27 -0.40 16.24
CA THR A 224 -2.06 0.20 16.80
C THR A 224 -0.98 0.36 15.73
N LEU A 225 -0.77 -0.67 14.92
CA LEU A 225 0.32 -0.68 13.93
C LEU A 225 -0.09 -0.10 12.58
N PHE A 226 -1.38 -0.02 12.26
CA PHE A 226 -1.84 0.39 10.93
C PHE A 226 -1.24 1.73 10.48
N ALA A 227 -1.33 2.75 11.33
CA ALA A 227 -0.80 4.08 11.00
C ALA A 227 0.70 4.01 10.71
N LEU A 228 1.46 3.31 11.55
CA LEU A 228 2.90 3.09 11.36
C LEU A 228 3.20 2.33 10.05
N LEU A 229 2.49 1.23 9.77
CA LEU A 229 2.74 0.43 8.57
C LEU A 229 2.42 1.19 7.30
N PHE A 230 1.37 2.00 7.34
CA PHE A 230 1.01 2.88 6.25
C PHE A 230 2.03 3.99 6.02
N GLU A 231 2.86 4.33 7.02
CA GLU A 231 3.97 5.27 6.85
C GLU A 231 5.18 4.63 6.16
N PHE A 232 5.30 3.30 6.13
CA PHE A 232 6.37 2.61 5.41
C PHE A 232 6.03 2.34 3.94
N LEU A 233 4.78 1.93 3.68
CA LEU A 233 4.27 1.65 2.35
C LEU A 233 4.07 2.95 1.55
#